data_AF-A0A512NKY3-F1
#
_entry.id   AF-A0A512NKY3-F1
#
_cell.length_a   1.000
_cell.length_b   1.000
_cell.length_c   1.000
_cell.angle_alpha   90.00
_cell.angle_beta   90.00
_cell.angle_gamma   90.00
#
_symmetry.space_group_name_H-M   'P 1'
#
loop_
_entity.id
_entity.type
_entity.pdbx_description
1 polymer ?
#
loop_
_entity_poly.entity_id
_entity_poly.type
_entity_poly.pdbx_seq_one_letter_code
_entity_poly.pdbx_strand_id
1 'polypeptide(L)'
;MNSKGGDSMKRIVLCLDGTWNQVGKGNLPTNVVRIAQSVADQGDDGVPQIVYYNAGVGTDGPVDRFLGGVFGVGLRRNVQRAYAFCALNYCKGDEIYIFGFSRGAYTARAVAGIINKVGLVRPAHFERFDEVWNSYRSKKDRLAGNMPPAEIDQLADTTVPVRCVGVWDTVGSYGIPSGFGLGGLARLFTRRTLRFSDTGLGKNVEVALHAIAVDERRRPFAPTFWTKKKTKALKEGKVCEQVWFMGAHSNVGGSYADHALSDVALIWMMARVEETTNLRFDLEALEGKVTPNVSAMPINSTAWFYLVSRLRPLHRKLMNPCATDVGVFWDKRDESRENINERVHWSVVNRYTVAAQPLYRPRGYPADFKQDWLARVSERERQLWGTFGVPFPQ
;
A
#
# COMPACT_ATOMS: atom_id res chain seq x y z
N MET A 1 12.47 35.72 9.16
CA MET A 1 11.91 34.90 8.05
C MET A 1 13.08 34.56 7.14
N ASN A 2 13.67 33.36 7.29
CA ASN A 2 14.65 32.89 6.31
C ASN A 2 13.87 32.45 5.08
N SER A 3 13.90 33.27 4.03
CA SER A 3 13.54 32.82 2.69
C SER A 3 14.48 31.66 2.34
N LYS A 4 13.98 30.42 2.36
CA LYS A 4 14.65 29.34 1.66
C LYS A 4 14.87 29.83 0.22
N GLY A 5 16.13 29.89 -0.21
CA GLY A 5 16.51 30.39 -1.53
C GLY A 5 15.70 29.69 -2.61
N GLY A 6 15.30 30.45 -3.63
CA GLY A 6 14.30 30.09 -4.65
C GLY A 6 14.07 28.59 -4.80
N ASP A 7 13.12 28.05 -4.01
CA ASP A 7 12.90 26.62 -3.93
C ASP A 7 12.30 26.16 -5.26
N SER A 8 13.15 25.66 -6.15
CA SER A 8 12.73 24.88 -7.30
C SER A 8 11.91 23.69 -6.79
N MET A 9 10.77 23.43 -7.45
CA MET A 9 9.93 22.26 -7.18
C MET A 9 10.78 20.99 -7.00
N LYS A 10 10.36 20.11 -6.09
CA LYS A 10 10.92 18.75 -5.96
C LYS A 10 9.84 17.68 -5.80
N ARG A 11 10.21 16.43 -6.08
CA ARG A 11 9.39 15.24 -5.80
C ARG A 11 9.84 14.62 -4.49
N ILE A 12 8.93 14.53 -3.52
CA ILE A 12 9.17 13.87 -2.23
C ILE A 12 8.61 12.47 -2.31
N VAL A 13 9.49 11.46 -2.24
CA VAL A 13 9.14 10.05 -2.34
C VAL A 13 9.26 9.36 -0.98
N LEU A 14 8.14 8.96 -0.40
CA LEU A 14 8.08 8.25 0.87
C LEU A 14 7.96 6.75 0.63
N CYS A 15 8.98 5.98 0.97
CA CYS A 15 9.01 4.52 0.86
C CYS A 15 8.85 3.88 2.24
N LEU A 16 7.65 3.37 2.53
CA LEU A 16 7.22 2.93 3.85
C LEU A 16 7.02 1.40 3.89
N ASP A 17 7.97 0.70 4.49
CA ASP A 17 7.94 -0.77 4.56
C ASP A 17 7.09 -1.29 5.73
N GLY A 18 6.69 -2.56 5.63
CA GLY A 18 6.04 -3.29 6.72
C GLY A 18 7.00 -3.60 7.87
N THR A 19 6.48 -3.60 9.09
CA THR A 19 7.14 -4.14 10.29
C THR A 19 7.79 -5.49 9.93
N TRP A 20 9.04 -5.73 10.34
CA TRP A 20 9.89 -6.91 10.06
C TRP A 20 10.83 -6.85 8.84
N ASN A 21 10.73 -5.85 7.96
CA ASN A 21 11.61 -5.73 6.80
C ASN A 21 12.70 -4.66 7.06
N GLN A 22 13.82 -5.06 7.67
CA GLN A 22 14.95 -4.15 7.90
C GLN A 22 16.06 -4.36 6.86
N VAL A 23 16.50 -3.28 6.22
CA VAL A 23 17.72 -3.28 5.39
C VAL A 23 18.93 -3.63 6.28
N GLY A 24 19.81 -4.52 5.82
CA GLY A 24 21.12 -4.74 6.45
C GLY A 24 21.19 -5.78 7.59
N LYS A 25 20.26 -6.74 7.69
CA LYS A 25 20.33 -7.84 8.69
C LYS A 25 20.05 -9.23 8.11
N GLY A 26 20.56 -9.52 6.91
CA GLY A 26 20.26 -10.77 6.19
C GLY A 26 18.80 -10.89 5.69
N ASN A 27 18.01 -9.81 5.80
CA ASN A 27 16.66 -9.76 5.27
C ASN A 27 16.68 -9.54 3.76
N LEU A 28 15.77 -10.21 3.08
CA LEU A 28 15.58 -10.11 1.64
C LEU A 28 14.76 -8.85 1.30
N PRO A 29 15.08 -8.15 0.20
CA PRO A 29 14.46 -6.87 -0.12
C PRO A 29 12.96 -7.01 -0.44
N THR A 30 12.20 -5.99 -0.05
CA THR A 30 10.81 -5.80 -0.52
C THR A 30 10.80 -4.99 -1.80
N ASN A 31 9.64 -4.95 -2.45
CA ASN A 31 9.43 -4.01 -3.56
C ASN A 31 9.49 -2.55 -3.12
N VAL A 32 9.23 -2.23 -1.84
CA VAL A 32 9.41 -0.88 -1.30
C VAL A 32 10.89 -0.50 -1.25
N VAL A 33 11.76 -1.44 -0.84
CA VAL A 33 13.22 -1.26 -0.87
C VAL A 33 13.69 -1.08 -2.31
N ARG A 34 13.21 -1.91 -3.24
CA ARG A 34 13.58 -1.79 -4.65
C ARG A 34 13.19 -0.45 -5.26
N ILE A 35 11.97 0.05 -4.99
CA ILE A 35 11.58 1.40 -5.38
C ILE A 35 12.51 2.45 -4.75
N ALA A 36 12.78 2.35 -3.44
CA ALA A 36 13.66 3.32 -2.78
C ALA A 36 15.08 3.35 -3.37
N GLN A 37 15.59 2.20 -3.83
CA GLN A 37 16.89 2.07 -4.48
C GLN A 37 16.89 2.56 -5.93
N SER A 38 15.73 2.55 -6.59
CA SER A 38 15.63 2.78 -8.03
C SER A 38 15.01 4.13 -8.37
N VAL A 39 14.63 4.99 -7.43
CA VAL A 39 14.18 6.35 -7.79
C VAL A 39 15.38 7.12 -8.35
N ALA A 40 15.26 7.63 -9.57
CA ALA A 40 16.31 8.43 -10.19
C ALA A 40 16.51 9.76 -9.45
N ASP A 41 17.69 10.37 -9.55
CA ASP A 41 17.96 11.65 -8.88
C ASP A 41 17.07 12.80 -9.40
N GLN A 42 16.67 12.74 -10.67
CA GLN A 42 15.81 13.71 -11.34
C GLN A 42 14.82 13.00 -12.28
N GLY A 43 13.65 13.61 -12.51
CA GLY A 43 12.77 13.19 -13.59
C GLY A 43 13.22 13.71 -14.96
N ASP A 44 12.51 13.32 -16.02
CA ASP A 44 12.79 13.79 -17.40
C ASP A 44 12.71 15.32 -17.55
N ASP A 45 11.96 15.97 -16.65
CA ASP A 45 11.79 17.42 -16.58
C ASP A 45 12.84 18.13 -15.72
N GLY A 46 13.88 17.42 -15.27
CA GLY A 46 14.96 17.95 -14.44
C GLY A 46 14.56 18.24 -12.98
N VAL A 47 13.32 17.93 -12.58
CA VAL A 47 12.84 18.14 -11.21
C VAL A 47 13.51 17.10 -10.28
N PRO A 48 14.20 17.52 -9.21
CA PRO A 48 14.84 16.61 -8.26
C PRO A 48 13.86 15.66 -7.57
N GLN A 49 14.27 14.41 -7.33
CA GLN A 49 13.47 13.40 -6.64
C GLN A 49 14.18 12.93 -5.36
N ILE A 50 13.58 13.22 -4.21
CA ILE A 50 14.18 12.95 -2.89
C ILE A 50 13.47 11.79 -2.22
N VAL A 51 14.23 10.77 -1.86
CA VAL A 51 13.72 9.55 -1.23
C VAL A 51 13.84 9.61 0.29
N TYR A 52 12.75 9.27 0.97
CA TYR A 52 12.74 8.92 2.39
C TYR A 52 12.29 7.48 2.56
N TYR A 53 13.18 6.63 3.07
CA TYR A 53 12.87 5.23 3.37
C TYR A 53 12.66 5.01 4.87
N ASN A 54 11.62 4.25 5.22
CA ASN A 54 11.36 3.81 6.58
C ASN A 54 11.12 2.29 6.60
N ALA A 55 12.03 1.55 7.23
CA ALA A 55 12.01 0.09 7.37
C ALA A 55 10.84 -0.48 8.21
N GLY A 56 9.99 0.38 8.77
CA GLY A 56 9.03 -0.01 9.79
C GLY A 56 9.70 -0.28 11.14
N VAL A 57 8.89 -0.51 12.17
CA VAL A 57 9.38 -0.86 13.51
C VAL A 57 9.88 -2.31 13.48
N GLY A 58 11.06 -2.60 13.99
CA GLY A 58 11.44 -3.94 14.43
C GLY A 58 11.63 -3.90 15.93
N THR A 59 11.02 -4.83 16.65
CA THR A 59 11.36 -5.11 18.05
C THR A 59 12.44 -6.19 18.03
N ASP A 60 13.58 -5.92 18.65
CA ASP A 60 14.66 -6.88 18.82
C ASP A 60 14.17 -8.01 19.73
N GLY A 61 13.77 -9.15 19.14
CA GLY A 61 13.51 -10.38 19.90
C GLY A 61 12.44 -11.31 19.29
N PRO A 62 12.61 -12.63 19.38
CA PRO A 62 11.64 -13.62 18.89
C PRO A 62 10.33 -13.68 19.71
N VAL A 63 10.31 -13.16 20.94
CA VAL A 63 9.15 -13.20 21.86
C VAL A 63 8.24 -11.97 21.73
N ASP A 64 8.79 -10.80 21.44
CA ASP A 64 8.03 -9.57 21.18
C ASP A 64 7.37 -9.53 19.78
N ARG A 65 7.57 -10.58 18.99
CA ARG A 65 6.94 -10.80 17.67
C ARG A 65 5.42 -10.92 17.69
N PHE A 66 4.79 -11.06 18.87
CA PHE A 66 3.38 -11.47 19.00
C PHE A 66 2.50 -10.59 19.91
N LEU A 67 3.05 -9.59 20.61
CA LEU A 67 2.32 -8.81 21.62
C LEU A 67 1.71 -7.49 21.09
N GLY A 68 0.46 -7.59 20.63
CA GLY A 68 -0.65 -6.62 20.66
C GLY A 68 -0.39 -5.11 20.82
N GLY A 69 0.20 -4.70 21.95
CA GLY A 69 0.24 -3.32 22.43
C GLY A 69 1.32 -2.44 21.80
N VAL A 70 2.52 -2.98 21.57
CA VAL A 70 3.66 -2.24 20.99
C VAL A 70 3.44 -1.96 19.50
N PHE A 71 2.71 -2.84 18.81
CA PHE A 71 2.44 -2.73 17.37
C PHE A 71 1.60 -1.51 16.98
N GLY A 72 0.55 -1.20 17.75
CA GLY A 72 -0.29 -0.03 17.46
C GLY A 72 0.42 1.30 17.69
N VAL A 73 1.23 1.36 18.76
CA VAL A 73 2.10 2.50 19.07
C VAL A 73 3.16 2.67 17.97
N GLY A 74 3.78 1.56 17.54
CA GLY A 74 4.79 1.56 16.48
C GLY A 74 4.24 2.03 15.12
N LEU A 75 3.03 1.60 14.75
CA LEU A 75 2.39 2.05 13.51
C LEU A 75 2.10 3.55 13.52
N ARG A 76 1.54 4.07 14.62
CA ARG A 76 1.32 5.51 14.81
C ARG A 76 2.63 6.29 14.70
N ARG A 77 3.72 5.80 15.32
CA ARG A 77 5.04 6.42 15.23
C ARG A 77 5.57 6.47 13.79
N ASN A 78 5.36 5.42 12.98
CA ASN A 78 5.76 5.42 11.58
C ASN A 78 4.97 6.44 10.77
N VAL A 79 3.65 6.54 10.99
CA VAL A 79 2.81 7.57 10.36
C VAL A 79 3.29 8.97 10.76
N GLN A 80 3.53 9.20 12.04
CA GLN A 80 4.02 10.47 12.57
C GLN A 80 5.37 10.86 11.95
N ARG A 81 6.32 9.93 11.88
CA ARG A 81 7.66 10.18 11.29
C ARG A 81 7.57 10.53 9.80
N ALA A 82 6.82 9.74 9.02
CA ALA A 82 6.66 9.98 7.59
C ALA A 82 5.91 11.31 7.32
N TYR A 83 4.87 11.60 8.10
CA TYR A 83 4.13 12.85 8.02
C TYR A 83 5.00 14.06 8.40
N ALA A 84 5.75 13.98 9.50
CA ALA A 84 6.66 15.04 9.94
C ALA A 84 7.77 15.29 8.93
N PHE A 85 8.37 14.24 8.35
CA PHE A 85 9.35 14.39 7.28
C PHE A 85 8.75 15.15 6.09
N CYS A 86 7.55 14.79 5.67
CA CYS A 86 6.86 15.49 4.58
C CYS A 86 6.59 16.96 4.93
N ALA A 87 6.03 17.24 6.11
CA ALA A 87 5.73 18.60 6.56
C ALA A 87 6.95 19.51 6.75
N LEU A 88 8.12 18.96 7.10
CA LEU A 88 9.37 19.74 7.23
C LEU A 88 10.03 20.07 5.90
N ASN A 89 9.81 19.23 4.88
CA ASN A 89 10.53 19.32 3.60
C ASN A 89 9.67 19.84 2.45
N TYR A 90 8.34 19.77 2.56
CA TYR A 90 7.43 20.25 1.54
C TYR A 90 7.48 21.78 1.40
N CYS A 91 7.56 22.22 0.15
CA CYS A 91 7.36 23.58 -0.30
C CYS A 91 6.18 23.61 -1.27
N LYS A 92 5.47 24.74 -1.34
CA LYS A 92 4.31 24.87 -2.21
C LYS A 92 4.69 24.57 -3.67
N GLY A 93 4.03 23.59 -4.26
CA GLY A 93 4.28 23.15 -5.64
C GLY A 93 5.01 21.80 -5.72
N ASP A 94 5.60 21.31 -4.63
CA ASP A 94 6.21 19.99 -4.59
C ASP A 94 5.19 18.87 -4.85
N GLU A 95 5.69 17.73 -5.33
CA GLU A 95 4.87 16.55 -5.60
C GLU A 95 5.16 15.46 -4.57
N ILE A 96 4.13 14.87 -3.97
CA ILE A 96 4.28 13.81 -2.97
C ILE A 96 3.92 12.45 -3.57
N TYR A 97 4.86 11.52 -3.45
CA TYR A 97 4.72 10.12 -3.83
C TYR A 97 4.86 9.25 -2.59
N ILE A 98 3.98 8.27 -2.41
CA ILE A 98 3.98 7.44 -1.21
C ILE A 98 3.85 5.97 -1.61
N PHE A 99 4.87 5.20 -1.29
CA PHE A 99 4.93 3.77 -1.54
C PHE A 99 4.85 2.97 -0.24
N GLY A 100 4.17 1.83 -0.24
CA GLY A 100 4.24 0.96 0.92
C GLY A 100 3.73 -0.46 0.72
N PHE A 101 4.20 -1.37 1.57
CA PHE A 101 3.82 -2.78 1.56
C PHE A 101 3.22 -3.20 2.89
N SER A 102 2.13 -3.98 2.89
CA SER A 102 1.54 -4.58 4.10
C SER A 102 1.07 -3.52 5.11
N ARG A 103 1.68 -3.46 6.30
CA ARG A 103 1.48 -2.37 7.29
C ARG A 103 2.14 -1.05 6.86
N GLY A 104 3.19 -1.11 6.05
CA GLY A 104 3.75 0.05 5.38
C GLY A 104 2.75 0.66 4.40
N ALA A 105 1.97 -0.16 3.69
CA ALA A 105 0.85 0.30 2.85
C ALA A 105 -0.27 0.97 3.68
N TYR A 106 -0.55 0.46 4.89
CA TYR A 106 -1.43 1.17 5.83
C TYR A 106 -0.85 2.54 6.18
N THR A 107 0.43 2.60 6.52
CA THR A 107 1.14 3.83 6.87
C THR A 107 1.06 4.84 5.72
N ALA A 108 1.32 4.40 4.49
CA ALA A 108 1.23 5.21 3.28
C ALA A 108 -0.16 5.83 3.09
N ARG A 109 -1.19 4.99 3.18
CA ARG A 109 -2.59 5.43 3.05
C ARG A 109 -3.03 6.32 4.21
N ALA A 110 -2.52 6.10 5.41
CA ALA A 110 -2.79 6.93 6.57
C ALA A 110 -2.16 8.32 6.43
N VAL A 111 -0.89 8.41 5.99
CA VAL A 111 -0.23 9.69 5.68
C VAL A 111 -1.02 10.46 4.63
N ALA A 112 -1.34 9.84 3.49
CA ALA A 112 -2.14 10.46 2.44
C ALA A 112 -3.52 10.93 2.95
N GLY A 113 -4.16 10.14 3.81
CA GLY A 113 -5.44 10.45 4.43
C GLY A 113 -5.40 11.58 5.46
N ILE A 114 -4.30 11.71 6.22
CA ILE A 114 -4.07 12.85 7.11
C ILE A 114 -3.89 14.11 6.28
N ILE A 115 -3.03 14.08 5.26
CA ILE A 115 -2.82 15.22 4.34
C ILE A 115 -4.14 15.63 3.69
N ASN A 116 -4.96 14.65 3.25
CA ASN A 116 -6.26 14.93 2.66
C ASN A 116 -7.23 15.66 3.60
N LYS A 117 -7.18 15.33 4.88
CA LYS A 117 -8.18 15.76 5.86
C LYS A 117 -7.76 17.05 6.58
N VAL A 118 -6.47 17.17 6.88
CA VAL A 118 -5.93 18.24 7.72
C VAL A 118 -4.92 19.10 6.96
N GLY A 119 -4.31 18.59 5.90
CA GLY A 119 -3.16 19.22 5.26
C GLY A 119 -1.82 18.83 5.90
N LEU A 120 -0.76 19.56 5.55
CA LEU A 120 0.55 19.48 6.22
C LEU A 120 0.65 20.56 7.29
N VAL A 121 0.71 20.13 8.55
CA VAL A 121 0.87 21.02 9.71
C VAL A 121 2.18 21.78 9.57
N ARG A 122 2.15 23.07 9.86
CA ARG A 122 3.36 23.90 9.84
C ARG A 122 4.31 23.44 10.95
N PRO A 123 5.64 23.47 10.73
CA PRO A 123 6.63 22.99 11.71
C PRO A 123 6.47 23.57 13.13
N ALA A 124 5.99 24.81 13.24
CA ALA A 124 5.75 25.49 14.51
C ALA A 124 4.64 24.88 15.38
N HIS A 125 3.86 23.92 14.85
CA HIS A 125 2.69 23.33 15.51
C HIS A 125 2.76 21.80 15.64
N PHE A 126 3.95 21.22 15.54
CA PHE A 126 4.14 19.76 15.59
C PHE A 126 3.72 19.13 16.91
N GLU A 127 3.73 19.88 18.02
CA GLU A 127 3.19 19.48 19.32
C GLU A 127 1.70 19.11 19.25
N ARG A 128 0.97 19.63 18.25
CA ARG A 128 -0.46 19.37 18.03
C ARG A 128 -0.74 18.14 17.18
N PHE A 129 0.27 17.32 16.86
CA PHE A 129 0.07 16.11 16.04
C PHE A 129 -0.98 15.16 16.62
N ASP A 130 -1.16 15.14 17.94
CA ASP A 130 -2.17 14.32 18.60
C ASP A 130 -3.59 14.74 18.22
N GLU A 131 -3.85 16.04 18.07
CA GLU A 131 -5.12 16.57 17.58
C GLU A 131 -5.35 16.16 16.11
N VAL A 132 -4.32 16.27 15.29
CA VAL A 132 -4.31 15.88 13.86
C VAL A 132 -4.64 14.40 13.69
N TRP A 133 -3.94 13.55 14.44
CA TRP A 133 -4.14 12.11 14.46
C TRP A 133 -5.56 11.75 14.91
N ASN A 134 -6.05 12.37 15.98
CA ASN A 134 -7.40 12.14 16.49
C ASN A 134 -8.47 12.60 15.50
N SER A 135 -8.24 13.69 14.77
CA SER A 135 -9.14 14.15 13.70
C SER A 135 -9.19 13.15 12.55
N TYR A 136 -8.03 12.69 12.03
CA TYR A 136 -7.97 11.66 10.98
C TYR A 136 -8.77 10.40 11.33
N ARG A 137 -8.70 9.96 12.59
CA ARG A 137 -9.37 8.75 13.06
C ARG A 137 -10.85 8.91 13.35
N SER A 138 -11.32 10.15 13.48
CA SER A 138 -12.74 10.44 13.70
C SER A 138 -13.52 10.41 12.38
N LYS A 139 -14.74 9.85 12.41
CA LYS A 139 -15.69 9.95 11.27
C LYS A 139 -16.23 11.37 11.10
N LYS A 140 -16.38 12.10 12.21
CA LYS A 140 -16.64 13.55 12.18
C LYS A 140 -15.32 14.24 11.88
N ASP A 141 -15.33 15.25 11.03
CA ASP A 141 -14.16 16.09 10.87
C ASP A 141 -14.00 16.90 12.16
N ARG A 142 -13.09 16.51 13.05
CA ARG A 142 -13.01 17.12 14.39
C ARG A 142 -12.20 18.40 14.37
N LEU A 143 -11.20 18.50 13.49
CA LEU A 143 -10.53 19.78 13.22
C LEU A 143 -11.49 20.69 12.44
N ALA A 144 -12.02 20.29 11.28
CA ALA A 144 -12.94 21.15 10.53
C ALA A 144 -14.32 21.39 11.20
N GLY A 145 -14.70 20.57 12.19
CA GLY A 145 -15.97 20.69 12.90
C GLY A 145 -15.90 21.40 14.25
N ASN A 146 -14.72 21.53 14.86
CA ASN A 146 -14.52 22.24 16.13
C ASN A 146 -13.64 23.49 16.00
N MET A 147 -12.93 23.66 14.88
CA MET A 147 -11.98 24.74 14.63
C MET A 147 -12.45 25.59 13.45
N PRO A 148 -12.46 26.93 13.56
CA PRO A 148 -12.74 27.80 12.42
C PRO A 148 -11.77 27.53 11.26
N PRO A 149 -12.21 27.63 9.99
CA PRO A 149 -11.33 27.43 8.83
C PRO A 149 -10.04 28.27 8.88
N ALA A 150 -10.13 29.52 9.35
CA ALA A 150 -8.97 30.41 9.49
C ALA A 150 -7.89 29.87 10.45
N GLU A 151 -8.27 29.15 11.50
CA GLU A 151 -7.32 28.55 12.44
C GLU A 151 -6.69 27.28 11.86
N ILE A 152 -7.43 26.51 11.04
CA ILE A 152 -6.86 25.40 10.28
C ILE A 152 -5.85 25.90 9.25
N ASP A 153 -6.17 27.00 8.56
CA ASP A 153 -5.28 27.60 7.57
C ASP A 153 -4.03 28.20 8.21
N GLN A 154 -4.05 28.57 9.50
CA GLN A 154 -2.87 28.93 10.28
C GLN A 154 -2.09 27.69 10.78
N LEU A 155 -2.80 26.60 11.11
CA LEU A 155 -2.20 25.35 11.57
C LEU A 155 -1.48 24.59 10.46
N ALA A 156 -2.07 24.49 9.27
CA ALA A 156 -1.61 23.61 8.19
C ALA A 156 -1.76 24.23 6.78
N ASP A 157 -0.99 23.73 5.83
CA ASP A 157 -1.27 23.88 4.39
C ASP A 157 -2.28 22.83 3.96
N THR A 158 -3.51 23.26 3.68
CA THR A 158 -4.66 22.41 3.36
C THR A 158 -4.78 22.09 1.87
N THR A 159 -3.90 22.64 1.03
CA THR A 159 -3.98 22.55 -0.45
C THR A 159 -3.02 21.53 -1.06
N VAL A 160 -2.38 20.72 -0.22
CA VAL A 160 -1.28 19.82 -0.61
C VAL A 160 -1.80 18.60 -1.41
N PRO A 161 -1.47 18.48 -2.71
CA PRO A 161 -1.80 17.31 -3.51
C PRO A 161 -0.87 16.13 -3.16
N VAL A 162 -1.39 14.91 -3.33
CA VAL A 162 -0.58 13.68 -3.30
C VAL A 162 -0.64 13.09 -4.70
N ARG A 163 0.48 13.17 -5.42
CA ARG A 163 0.55 12.78 -6.83
C ARG A 163 0.30 11.29 -7.00
N CYS A 164 0.91 10.44 -6.17
CA CYS A 164 0.70 9.00 -6.24
C CYS A 164 0.77 8.31 -4.87
N VAL A 165 -0.12 7.34 -4.65
CA VAL A 165 -0.01 6.34 -3.59
C VAL A 165 0.04 4.94 -4.22
N GLY A 166 1.22 4.32 -4.23
CA GLY A 166 1.46 2.98 -4.75
C GLY A 166 1.65 1.96 -3.64
N VAL A 167 0.80 0.94 -3.55
CA VAL A 167 0.83 -0.01 -2.43
C VAL A 167 0.79 -1.46 -2.86
N TRP A 168 1.52 -2.31 -2.13
CA TRP A 168 1.41 -3.76 -2.21
C TRP A 168 0.63 -4.28 -1.01
N ASP A 169 -0.42 -5.03 -1.31
CA ASP A 169 -1.21 -5.87 -0.42
C ASP A 169 -1.52 -5.23 0.95
N THR A 170 -2.14 -4.04 0.95
CA THR A 170 -2.57 -3.36 2.17
C THR A 170 -3.36 -4.30 3.08
N VAL A 171 -2.85 -4.56 4.28
CA VAL A 171 -3.59 -5.30 5.30
C VAL A 171 -4.23 -4.33 6.29
N GLY A 172 -5.52 -4.54 6.55
CA GLY A 172 -6.24 -3.81 7.60
C GLY A 172 -5.76 -4.25 8.98
N SER A 173 -6.02 -3.45 10.00
CA SER A 173 -5.49 -3.63 11.35
C SER A 173 -6.01 -4.83 12.17
N TYR A 174 -6.54 -5.87 11.52
CA TYR A 174 -6.83 -7.14 12.21
C TYR A 174 -5.57 -7.92 12.58
N GLY A 175 -4.41 -7.48 12.10
CA GLY A 175 -3.17 -8.25 12.06
C GLY A 175 -2.41 -8.39 13.37
N ILE A 176 -3.00 -8.99 14.43
CA ILE A 176 -2.25 -9.75 15.46
C ILE A 176 -3.12 -10.91 15.97
N PRO A 177 -2.64 -12.17 15.89
CA PRO A 177 -3.21 -13.25 16.67
C PRO A 177 -2.86 -12.96 18.13
N SER A 178 -3.82 -12.50 18.91
CA SER A 178 -3.68 -12.50 20.35
C SER A 178 -3.51 -13.95 20.79
N GLY A 179 -2.30 -14.30 21.25
CA GLY A 179 -2.00 -15.59 21.86
C GLY A 179 -3.02 -15.95 22.95
N PHE A 180 -3.20 -17.24 23.17
CA PHE A 180 -4.09 -17.83 24.17
C PHE A 180 -4.01 -17.08 25.51
N GLY A 181 -5.17 -16.70 26.06
CA GLY A 181 -5.32 -16.29 27.47
C GLY A 181 -5.75 -14.83 27.73
N LEU A 182 -5.35 -13.85 26.89
CA LEU A 182 -5.65 -12.41 27.12
C LEU A 182 -6.31 -11.71 25.90
N GLY A 183 -6.75 -12.50 24.91
CA GLY A 183 -7.05 -12.03 23.56
C GLY A 183 -8.36 -11.28 23.30
N GLY A 184 -9.18 -11.03 24.31
CA GLY A 184 -10.40 -10.20 24.17
C GLY A 184 -10.09 -8.70 24.22
N LEU A 185 -9.39 -8.27 25.28
CA LEU A 185 -9.15 -6.87 25.60
C LEU A 185 -8.11 -6.22 24.69
N ALA A 186 -6.91 -6.80 24.55
CA ALA A 186 -5.88 -6.29 23.66
C ALA A 186 -6.41 -6.16 22.21
N ARG A 187 -7.24 -7.11 21.78
CA ARG A 187 -7.88 -7.15 20.46
C ARG A 187 -8.97 -6.10 20.28
N LEU A 188 -9.74 -5.80 21.33
CA LEU A 188 -10.71 -4.69 21.32
C LEU A 188 -10.00 -3.34 21.22
N PHE A 189 -8.88 -3.18 21.94
CA PHE A 189 -8.01 -2.01 21.84
C PHE A 189 -7.44 -1.84 20.43
N THR A 190 -6.80 -2.85 19.85
CA THR A 190 -6.26 -2.84 18.47
C THR A 190 -7.35 -2.49 17.42
N ARG A 191 -8.55 -3.07 17.55
CA ARG A 191 -9.69 -2.75 16.66
C ARG A 191 -10.14 -1.29 16.80
N ARG A 192 -10.13 -0.75 18.01
CA ARG A 192 -10.52 0.64 18.30
C ARG A 192 -9.40 1.63 17.99
N THR A 193 -8.14 1.19 17.85
CA THR A 193 -6.96 2.07 17.65
C THR A 193 -6.37 2.07 16.24
N LEU A 194 -6.58 1.05 15.41
CA LEU A 194 -5.83 0.90 14.14
C LEU A 194 -6.70 0.70 12.90
N ARG A 195 -8.02 0.53 13.02
CA ARG A 195 -8.88 0.34 11.83
C ARG A 195 -8.92 1.62 10.99
N PHE A 196 -8.88 1.49 9.66
CA PHE A 196 -9.15 2.63 8.78
C PHE A 196 -10.51 3.24 9.14
N SER A 197 -10.51 4.55 9.39
CA SER A 197 -11.72 5.33 9.64
C SER A 197 -12.53 5.52 8.35
N ASP A 198 -11.83 5.62 7.20
CA ASP A 198 -12.38 5.64 5.86
C ASP A 198 -11.45 4.91 4.88
N THR A 199 -12.03 4.08 4.02
CA THR A 199 -11.36 3.39 2.90
C THR A 199 -11.57 4.13 1.58
N GLY A 200 -12.21 5.31 1.60
CA GLY A 200 -12.35 6.19 0.44
C GLY A 200 -11.00 6.67 -0.09
N LEU A 201 -10.96 6.97 -1.39
CA LEU A 201 -9.83 7.67 -1.98
C LEU A 201 -9.91 9.17 -1.65
N GLY A 202 -8.82 9.73 -1.15
CA GLY A 202 -8.71 11.15 -0.82
C GLY A 202 -8.96 12.05 -2.04
N LYS A 203 -9.52 13.24 -1.79
CA LYS A 203 -9.68 14.27 -2.83
C LYS A 203 -8.32 14.81 -3.29
N ASN A 204 -7.30 14.78 -2.44
CA ASN A 204 -5.93 15.17 -2.76
C ASN A 204 -5.12 14.10 -3.53
N VAL A 205 -5.54 12.82 -3.54
CA VAL A 205 -4.79 11.74 -4.21
C VAL A 205 -5.16 11.66 -5.69
N GLU A 206 -4.20 11.87 -6.58
CA GLU A 206 -4.44 11.84 -8.04
C GLU A 206 -4.34 10.42 -8.60
N VAL A 207 -3.26 9.71 -8.26
CA VAL A 207 -3.03 8.32 -8.69
C VAL A 207 -2.98 7.40 -7.47
N ALA A 208 -3.74 6.31 -7.52
CA ALA A 208 -3.74 5.27 -6.50
C ALA A 208 -3.60 3.88 -7.13
N LEU A 209 -2.53 3.18 -6.81
CA LEU A 209 -2.19 1.88 -7.38
C LEU A 209 -2.09 0.85 -6.26
N HIS A 210 -2.79 -0.29 -6.38
CA HIS A 210 -2.77 -1.35 -5.37
C HIS A 210 -2.55 -2.71 -6.03
N ALA A 211 -1.39 -3.32 -5.80
CA ALA A 211 -1.14 -4.72 -6.16
C ALA A 211 -1.60 -5.66 -5.04
N ILE A 212 -2.39 -6.69 -5.32
CA ILE A 212 -3.10 -7.50 -4.31
C ILE A 212 -2.83 -8.98 -4.51
N ALA A 213 -2.46 -9.71 -3.45
CA ALA A 213 -2.18 -11.14 -3.50
C ALA A 213 -3.47 -11.99 -3.64
N VAL A 214 -3.51 -12.92 -4.59
CA VAL A 214 -4.65 -13.85 -4.75
C VAL A 214 -4.57 -15.03 -3.77
N ASP A 215 -3.39 -15.58 -3.51
CA ASP A 215 -3.20 -16.85 -2.77
C ASP A 215 -2.93 -16.69 -1.28
N GLU A 216 -3.09 -15.48 -0.74
CA GLU A 216 -2.93 -15.26 0.69
C GLU A 216 -4.15 -15.77 1.46
N ARG A 217 -3.92 -16.78 2.31
CA ARG A 217 -4.97 -17.55 3.00
C ARG A 217 -5.09 -17.24 4.49
N ARG A 218 -4.20 -16.42 5.04
CA ARG A 218 -4.26 -16.01 6.45
C ARG A 218 -5.31 -14.92 6.61
N ARG A 219 -6.36 -15.21 7.39
CA ARG A 219 -7.42 -14.23 7.72
C ARG A 219 -6.91 -12.87 8.24
N PRO A 220 -5.87 -12.81 9.10
CA PRO A 220 -5.31 -11.53 9.56
C PRO A 220 -4.69 -10.67 8.44
N PHE A 221 -4.43 -11.26 7.28
CA PHE A 221 -3.92 -10.60 6.09
C PHE A 221 -5.03 -10.36 5.08
N ALA A 222 -6.29 -10.17 5.50
CA ALA A 222 -7.34 -9.77 4.56
C ALA A 222 -6.99 -8.41 3.93
N PRO A 223 -7.10 -8.27 2.60
CA PRO A 223 -6.72 -7.05 1.92
C PRO A 223 -7.75 -5.96 2.20
N THR A 224 -7.29 -4.73 2.39
CA THR A 224 -8.15 -3.54 2.50
C THR A 224 -8.14 -2.78 1.19
N PHE A 225 -9.28 -2.72 0.51
CA PHE A 225 -9.43 -1.99 -0.74
C PHE A 225 -9.62 -0.49 -0.53
N TRP A 226 -9.39 0.30 -1.58
CA TRP A 226 -10.08 1.57 -1.77
C TRP A 226 -11.51 1.32 -2.24
N THR A 227 -12.47 2.01 -1.62
CA THR A 227 -13.89 1.79 -1.90
C THR A 227 -14.63 3.11 -2.09
N LYS A 228 -15.64 3.12 -2.95
CA LYS A 228 -16.54 4.27 -3.18
C LYS A 228 -17.99 3.90 -2.90
N LYS A 229 -18.85 4.90 -2.69
CA LYS A 229 -20.30 4.68 -2.72
C LYS A 229 -20.70 4.34 -4.15
N LYS A 230 -21.58 3.36 -4.35
CA LYS A 230 -22.06 2.95 -5.69
C LYS A 230 -22.70 4.12 -6.45
N THR A 231 -23.36 5.02 -5.72
CA THR A 231 -23.99 6.23 -6.26
C THR A 231 -23.02 7.34 -6.67
N LYS A 232 -21.70 7.16 -6.46
CA LYS A 232 -20.69 8.17 -6.80
C LYS A 232 -19.69 7.60 -7.78
N ALA A 233 -19.53 8.28 -8.91
CA ALA A 233 -18.41 8.05 -9.81
C ALA A 233 -17.09 8.51 -9.17
N LEU A 234 -15.97 7.97 -9.65
CA LEU A 234 -14.67 8.55 -9.36
C LEU A 234 -14.61 9.93 -10.03
N LYS A 235 -13.99 10.92 -9.38
CA LYS A 235 -13.83 12.24 -10.01
C LYS A 235 -12.96 12.10 -11.26
N GLU A 236 -13.29 12.89 -12.29
CA GLU A 236 -12.50 12.99 -13.51
C GLU A 236 -11.04 13.35 -13.21
N GLY A 237 -10.12 12.82 -14.01
CA GLY A 237 -8.68 13.00 -13.84
C GLY A 237 -8.00 12.16 -12.74
N LYS A 238 -8.76 11.46 -11.88
CA LYS A 238 -8.17 10.55 -10.89
C LYS A 238 -8.00 9.14 -11.45
N VAL A 239 -6.85 8.53 -11.15
CA VAL A 239 -6.55 7.13 -11.44
C VAL A 239 -6.61 6.32 -10.15
N CYS A 240 -7.39 5.24 -10.15
CA CYS A 240 -7.38 4.26 -9.08
C CYS A 240 -7.43 2.87 -9.70
N GLU A 241 -6.40 2.05 -9.46
CA GLU A 241 -6.28 0.69 -9.98
C GLU A 241 -5.95 -0.27 -8.86
N GLN A 242 -6.75 -1.33 -8.73
CA GLN A 242 -6.57 -2.36 -7.71
C GLN A 242 -6.45 -3.70 -8.42
N VAL A 243 -5.22 -4.17 -8.61
CA VAL A 243 -4.89 -5.27 -9.50
C VAL A 243 -4.50 -6.51 -8.70
N TRP A 244 -5.16 -7.62 -9.00
CA TRP A 244 -4.88 -8.93 -8.42
C TRP A 244 -3.68 -9.59 -9.09
N PHE A 245 -2.71 -9.99 -8.28
CA PHE A 245 -1.48 -10.69 -8.66
C PHE A 245 -1.41 -12.08 -8.02
N MET A 246 -0.70 -12.96 -8.70
CA MET A 246 -0.47 -14.33 -8.26
C MET A 246 0.40 -14.39 -7.00
N GLY A 247 0.16 -15.41 -6.18
CA GLY A 247 0.94 -15.72 -5.00
C GLY A 247 0.39 -15.14 -3.72
N ALA A 248 1.09 -15.45 -2.63
CA ALA A 248 0.77 -14.98 -1.29
C ALA A 248 1.28 -13.55 -1.06
N HIS A 249 1.05 -13.01 0.15
CA HIS A 249 1.38 -11.63 0.53
C HIS A 249 2.79 -11.15 0.08
N SER A 250 3.83 -11.92 0.39
CA SER A 250 5.23 -11.61 0.02
C SER A 250 5.62 -12.04 -1.40
N ASN A 251 4.82 -12.86 -2.08
CA ASN A 251 4.97 -13.04 -3.53
C ASN A 251 4.49 -11.81 -4.31
N VAL A 252 3.80 -10.86 -3.67
CA VAL A 252 3.40 -9.58 -4.29
C VAL A 252 4.25 -8.42 -3.76
N GLY A 253 4.56 -8.39 -2.47
CA GLY A 253 5.33 -7.31 -1.87
C GLY A 253 6.84 -7.52 -1.74
N GLY A 254 7.35 -8.72 -2.03
CA GLY A 254 8.75 -9.11 -1.81
C GLY A 254 9.02 -9.67 -0.41
N SER A 255 10.30 -9.76 -0.03
CA SER A 255 10.86 -10.40 1.18
C SER A 255 11.02 -11.93 1.18
N TYR A 256 10.71 -12.60 0.06
CA TYR A 256 11.04 -14.01 -0.15
C TYR A 256 12.34 -14.18 -0.94
N ALA A 257 12.98 -15.35 -0.78
CA ALA A 257 14.24 -15.65 -1.46
C ALA A 257 13.99 -15.84 -2.96
N ASP A 258 12.92 -16.58 -3.29
CA ASP A 258 12.31 -16.54 -4.61
C ASP A 258 11.42 -15.30 -4.72
N HIS A 259 11.92 -14.29 -5.41
CA HIS A 259 11.26 -13.01 -5.63
C HIS A 259 10.61 -12.90 -7.02
N ALA A 260 10.62 -13.96 -7.84
CA ALA A 260 10.25 -13.86 -9.24
C ALA A 260 8.78 -13.44 -9.47
N LEU A 261 7.86 -13.84 -8.57
CA LEU A 261 6.47 -13.36 -8.60
C LEU A 261 6.34 -11.91 -8.11
N SER A 262 7.14 -11.48 -7.12
CA SER A 262 7.08 -10.11 -6.61
C SER A 262 7.63 -9.11 -7.62
N ASP A 263 8.57 -9.55 -8.45
CA ASP A 263 9.15 -8.74 -9.52
C ASP A 263 8.12 -8.41 -10.60
N VAL A 264 7.17 -9.32 -10.88
CA VAL A 264 6.04 -9.03 -11.79
C VAL A 264 5.20 -7.88 -11.24
N ALA A 265 4.89 -7.90 -9.93
CA ALA A 265 4.13 -6.83 -9.29
C ALA A 265 4.94 -5.52 -9.15
N LEU A 266 6.27 -5.60 -9.08
CA LEU A 266 7.15 -4.43 -9.09
C LEU A 266 7.14 -3.74 -10.45
N ILE A 267 7.34 -4.52 -11.53
CA ILE A 267 7.35 -4.01 -12.91
C ILE A 267 6.03 -3.31 -13.24
N TRP A 268 4.90 -3.92 -12.88
CA TRP A 268 3.59 -3.29 -13.07
C TRP A 268 3.50 -1.95 -12.33
N MET A 269 3.93 -1.89 -11.06
CA MET A 269 3.89 -0.65 -10.29
C MET A 269 4.76 0.45 -10.93
N MET A 270 5.98 0.12 -11.32
CA MET A 270 6.90 1.07 -11.96
C MET A 270 6.33 1.61 -13.27
N ALA A 271 5.84 0.71 -14.14
CA ALA A 271 5.22 1.09 -15.41
C ALA A 271 4.04 2.02 -15.22
N ARG A 272 3.10 1.69 -14.31
CA ARG A 272 1.92 2.53 -14.06
C ARG A 272 2.30 3.88 -13.47
N VAL A 273 3.30 3.95 -12.59
CA VAL A 273 3.79 5.22 -12.05
C VAL A 273 4.40 6.10 -13.13
N GLU A 274 5.27 5.56 -13.99
CA GLU A 274 5.91 6.32 -15.07
C GLU A 274 4.92 6.80 -16.14
N GLU A 275 3.86 6.03 -16.39
CA GLU A 275 2.81 6.37 -17.36
C GLU A 275 1.81 7.42 -16.87
N THR A 276 1.62 7.51 -15.56
CA THR A 276 0.60 8.38 -14.97
C THR A 276 1.20 9.60 -14.27
N THR A 277 2.52 9.66 -14.14
CA THR A 277 3.23 10.71 -13.41
C THR A 277 4.61 10.97 -14.01
N ASN A 278 5.27 12.02 -13.52
CA ASN A 278 6.65 12.36 -13.92
C ASN A 278 7.73 11.73 -13.00
N LEU A 279 7.37 10.78 -12.12
CA LEU A 279 8.39 10.07 -11.34
C LEU A 279 9.13 9.10 -12.26
N ARG A 280 10.46 9.10 -12.15
CA ARG A 280 11.34 8.21 -12.93
C ARG A 280 12.20 7.34 -12.07
N PHE A 281 12.56 6.18 -12.63
CA PHE A 281 13.40 5.20 -11.98
C PHE A 281 14.73 5.02 -12.73
N ASP A 282 15.82 4.94 -11.97
CA ASP A 282 17.09 4.41 -12.43
C ASP A 282 16.99 2.87 -12.46
N LEU A 283 16.94 2.31 -13.67
CA LEU A 283 16.80 0.88 -13.89
C LEU A 283 18.13 0.13 -13.70
N GLU A 284 19.27 0.80 -13.83
CA GLU A 284 20.59 0.20 -13.61
C GLU A 284 20.76 -0.18 -12.14
N ALA A 285 20.20 0.62 -11.22
CA ALA A 285 20.15 0.28 -9.80
C ALA A 285 19.45 -1.06 -9.50
N LEU A 286 18.63 -1.58 -10.42
CA LEU A 286 17.92 -2.85 -10.31
C LEU A 286 18.47 -3.97 -11.20
N GLU A 287 19.52 -3.72 -11.98
CA GLU A 287 20.12 -4.71 -12.85
C GLU A 287 20.59 -5.94 -12.07
N GLY A 288 20.25 -7.13 -12.56
CA GLY A 288 20.53 -8.41 -11.90
C GLY A 288 19.75 -8.68 -10.60
N LYS A 289 18.90 -7.75 -10.13
CA LYS A 289 18.10 -7.89 -8.89
C LYS A 289 16.61 -8.19 -9.16
N VAL A 290 16.19 -8.09 -10.42
CA VAL A 290 14.82 -8.24 -10.89
C VAL A 290 14.81 -9.32 -11.97
N THR A 291 14.10 -10.42 -11.71
CA THR A 291 14.02 -11.60 -12.57
C THR A 291 12.58 -12.12 -12.59
N PRO A 292 11.65 -11.41 -13.26
CA PRO A 292 10.23 -11.75 -13.25
C PRO A 292 9.98 -13.12 -13.89
N ASN A 293 9.17 -13.96 -13.24
CA ASN A 293 8.77 -15.25 -13.81
C ASN A 293 7.34 -15.61 -13.40
N VAL A 294 6.41 -15.57 -14.35
CA VAL A 294 4.99 -15.91 -14.11
C VAL A 294 4.75 -17.38 -13.78
N SER A 295 5.71 -18.25 -14.10
CA SER A 295 5.65 -19.70 -13.85
C SER A 295 6.19 -20.10 -12.47
N ALA A 296 6.84 -19.19 -11.73
CA ALA A 296 7.41 -19.45 -10.40
C ALA A 296 6.32 -19.88 -9.40
N MET A 297 6.61 -20.86 -8.55
CA MET A 297 5.58 -21.45 -7.67
C MET A 297 5.23 -20.51 -6.50
N PRO A 298 3.95 -20.27 -6.23
CA PRO A 298 3.55 -19.45 -5.09
C PRO A 298 3.88 -20.15 -3.77
N ILE A 299 4.33 -19.40 -2.78
CA ILE A 299 4.66 -19.94 -1.45
C ILE A 299 3.37 -20.16 -0.65
N ASN A 300 3.26 -21.31 0.02
CA ASN A 300 2.13 -21.60 0.89
C ASN A 300 2.18 -20.75 2.18
N SER A 301 1.35 -19.71 2.22
CA SER A 301 1.22 -18.76 3.35
C SER A 301 0.84 -19.39 4.70
N THR A 302 0.38 -20.64 4.73
CA THR A 302 -0.16 -21.30 5.94
C THR A 302 0.79 -22.30 6.61
N ALA A 303 2.02 -22.45 6.10
CA ALA A 303 2.93 -23.52 6.49
C ALA A 303 3.47 -23.46 7.94
N TRP A 304 3.53 -22.28 8.59
CA TRP A 304 4.11 -22.10 9.93
C TRP A 304 3.32 -21.11 10.82
N PHE A 305 3.25 -21.33 12.14
CA PHE A 305 2.54 -20.57 13.19
C PHE A 305 1.01 -20.34 13.05
N TYR A 306 0.44 -20.35 11.85
CA TYR A 306 -0.98 -20.06 11.61
C TYR A 306 -1.84 -21.33 11.54
N LEU A 307 -1.74 -22.21 12.55
CA LEU A 307 -2.46 -23.49 12.59
C LEU A 307 -3.99 -23.32 12.39
N VAL A 308 -4.58 -22.26 12.96
CA VAL A 308 -6.00 -21.91 12.76
C VAL A 308 -6.33 -21.54 11.31
N SER A 309 -5.38 -20.92 10.58
CA SER A 309 -5.57 -20.60 9.15
C SER A 309 -5.45 -21.83 8.25
N ARG A 310 -4.83 -22.93 8.73
CA ARG A 310 -4.89 -24.23 8.05
C ARG A 310 -6.27 -24.88 8.20
N LEU A 311 -6.90 -24.74 9.37
CA LEU A 311 -8.23 -25.29 9.65
C LEU A 311 -9.36 -24.48 8.99
N ARG A 312 -9.21 -23.16 8.88
CA ARG A 312 -10.19 -22.26 8.25
C ARG A 312 -9.52 -21.22 7.34
N PRO A 313 -8.97 -21.64 6.19
CA PRO A 313 -8.29 -20.75 5.27
C PRO A 313 -9.23 -19.66 4.74
N LEU A 314 -8.73 -18.43 4.66
CA LEU A 314 -9.36 -17.37 3.89
C LEU A 314 -9.19 -17.68 2.41
N HIS A 315 -10.25 -17.53 1.64
CA HIS A 315 -10.15 -17.47 0.18
C HIS A 315 -10.54 -16.07 -0.23
N ARG A 316 -9.57 -15.30 -0.72
CA ARG A 316 -9.80 -13.93 -1.17
C ARG A 316 -10.66 -13.98 -2.43
N LYS A 317 -11.88 -13.45 -2.32
CA LYS A 317 -12.83 -13.40 -3.43
C LYS A 317 -12.51 -12.21 -4.32
N LEU A 318 -12.21 -12.48 -5.58
CA LEU A 318 -11.95 -11.47 -6.60
C LEU A 318 -13.27 -10.83 -7.03
N MET A 319 -13.24 -9.55 -7.42
CA MET A 319 -14.37 -8.84 -8.03
C MET A 319 -15.63 -8.86 -7.15
N ASN A 320 -15.47 -8.46 -5.89
CA ASN A 320 -16.62 -8.47 -4.97
C ASN A 320 -17.64 -7.41 -5.36
N PRO A 321 -18.95 -7.73 -5.38
CA PRO A 321 -20.00 -6.77 -5.79
C PRO A 321 -20.23 -5.66 -4.77
N CYS A 322 -19.65 -5.78 -3.57
CA CYS A 322 -19.72 -4.78 -2.53
C CYS A 322 -18.47 -4.78 -1.65
N ALA A 323 -18.24 -3.65 -0.97
CA ALA A 323 -17.16 -3.52 -0.01
C ALA A 323 -17.37 -4.51 1.14
N THR A 324 -16.36 -5.34 1.41
CA THR A 324 -16.44 -6.40 2.42
C THR A 324 -15.28 -6.28 3.41
N ASP A 325 -15.59 -6.02 4.68
CA ASP A 325 -14.64 -6.07 5.80
C ASP A 325 -14.60 -7.50 6.34
N VAL A 326 -13.54 -8.24 6.00
CA VAL A 326 -13.36 -9.63 6.40
C VAL A 326 -13.17 -9.69 7.92
N GLY A 327 -14.09 -10.37 8.59
CA GLY A 327 -14.08 -10.48 10.04
C GLY A 327 -13.49 -11.79 10.53
N VAL A 328 -13.36 -11.87 11.85
CA VAL A 328 -12.83 -13.06 12.55
C VAL A 328 -13.83 -14.20 12.50
N PHE A 329 -15.09 -13.89 12.78
CA PHE A 329 -16.19 -14.83 12.84
C PHE A 329 -17.17 -14.66 11.68
N TRP A 330 -17.41 -13.40 11.28
CA TRP A 330 -18.36 -13.03 10.24
C TRP A 330 -17.81 -11.84 9.45
N ASP A 331 -17.96 -11.91 8.14
CA ASP A 331 -17.62 -10.82 7.24
C ASP A 331 -18.72 -9.76 7.27
N LYS A 332 -18.33 -8.49 7.25
CA LYS A 332 -19.26 -7.36 7.22
C LYS A 332 -19.32 -6.82 5.80
N ARG A 333 -20.46 -7.00 5.16
CA ARG A 333 -20.75 -6.48 3.82
C ARG A 333 -21.39 -5.09 3.94
N ASP A 334 -20.92 -4.15 3.13
CA ASP A 334 -21.53 -2.84 2.95
C ASP A 334 -22.03 -2.73 1.51
N GLU A 335 -23.30 -3.08 1.30
CA GLU A 335 -23.93 -3.10 -0.03
C GLU A 335 -23.99 -1.73 -0.71
N SER A 336 -23.86 -0.64 0.06
CA SER A 336 -23.87 0.72 -0.45
C SER A 336 -22.55 1.14 -1.09
N ARG A 337 -21.48 0.39 -0.83
CA ARG A 337 -20.13 0.65 -1.32
C ARG A 337 -19.62 -0.49 -2.19
N GLU A 338 -18.69 -0.15 -3.06
CA GLU A 338 -18.00 -1.10 -3.94
C GLU A 338 -16.50 -0.79 -3.97
N ASN A 339 -15.71 -1.78 -4.34
CA ASN A 339 -14.28 -1.59 -4.58
C ASN A 339 -14.08 -0.80 -5.88
N ILE A 340 -13.10 0.11 -5.89
CA ILE A 340 -12.83 0.96 -7.05
C ILE A 340 -11.98 0.19 -8.07
N ASN A 341 -12.48 0.01 -9.30
CA ASN A 341 -11.69 -0.46 -10.45
C ASN A 341 -10.82 -1.71 -10.17
N GLU A 342 -11.40 -2.74 -9.56
CA GLU A 342 -10.71 -4.03 -9.44
C GLU A 342 -10.39 -4.59 -10.84
N ARG A 343 -9.19 -5.14 -11.00
CA ARG A 343 -8.74 -5.82 -12.22
C ARG A 343 -7.86 -7.01 -11.87
N VAL A 344 -7.69 -7.94 -12.80
CA VAL A 344 -6.85 -9.12 -12.64
C VAL A 344 -5.66 -9.03 -13.58
N HIS A 345 -4.45 -9.13 -13.03
CA HIS A 345 -3.25 -9.10 -13.85
C HIS A 345 -3.24 -10.30 -14.82
N TRP A 346 -2.82 -10.07 -16.05
CA TRP A 346 -2.79 -11.11 -17.09
C TRP A 346 -1.97 -12.33 -16.65
N SER A 347 -0.95 -12.17 -15.81
CA SER A 347 -0.16 -13.30 -15.29
C SER A 347 -0.97 -14.31 -14.48
N VAL A 348 -2.05 -13.87 -13.82
CA VAL A 348 -2.97 -14.76 -13.09
C VAL A 348 -3.77 -15.62 -14.08
N VAL A 349 -4.22 -15.01 -15.18
CA VAL A 349 -5.01 -15.69 -16.22
C VAL A 349 -4.12 -16.56 -17.10
N ASN A 350 -2.90 -16.14 -17.43
CA ASN A 350 -1.99 -16.91 -18.26
C ASN A 350 -1.71 -18.30 -17.65
N ARG A 351 -1.48 -18.37 -16.33
CA ARG A 351 -1.31 -19.65 -15.63
C ARG A 351 -2.61 -20.44 -15.47
N TYR A 352 -3.75 -19.78 -15.55
CA TYR A 352 -5.06 -20.43 -15.61
C TYR A 352 -5.31 -21.09 -16.97
N THR A 353 -4.85 -20.48 -18.07
CA THR A 353 -5.10 -20.94 -19.44
C THR A 353 -4.00 -21.85 -19.99
N VAL A 354 -2.76 -21.74 -19.51
CA VAL A 354 -1.66 -22.61 -19.95
C VAL A 354 -1.77 -23.97 -19.27
N ALA A 355 -2.04 -24.99 -20.08
CA ALA A 355 -2.31 -26.39 -19.69
C ALA A 355 -1.18 -27.10 -18.91
N ALA A 356 -0.05 -26.46 -18.64
CA ALA A 356 1.10 -27.06 -17.96
C ALA A 356 0.90 -27.25 -16.44
N GLN A 357 -0.08 -26.55 -15.82
CA GLN A 357 -0.45 -26.76 -14.41
C GLN A 357 -1.97 -26.76 -14.23
N PRO A 358 -2.67 -27.88 -14.56
CA PRO A 358 -4.13 -27.98 -14.52
C PRO A 358 -4.77 -27.80 -13.12
N LEU A 359 -3.99 -27.53 -12.08
CA LEU A 359 -4.41 -27.50 -10.67
C LEU A 359 -4.39 -26.11 -10.01
N TYR A 360 -3.91 -25.06 -10.69
CA TYR A 360 -3.90 -23.70 -10.12
C TYR A 360 -5.23 -22.98 -10.38
N ARG A 361 -6.23 -23.23 -9.51
CA ARG A 361 -7.52 -22.50 -9.47
C ARG A 361 -7.80 -22.00 -8.05
N PRO A 362 -7.46 -20.73 -7.72
CA PRO A 362 -7.79 -20.16 -6.41
C PRO A 362 -9.30 -20.24 -6.17
N ARG A 363 -9.74 -20.70 -4.99
CA ARG A 363 -11.19 -20.87 -4.72
C ARG A 363 -12.00 -19.57 -4.78
N GLY A 364 -11.34 -18.42 -4.66
CA GLY A 364 -11.99 -17.10 -4.77
C GLY A 364 -12.08 -16.57 -6.20
N TYR A 365 -11.61 -17.33 -7.19
CA TYR A 365 -11.71 -16.98 -8.61
C TYR A 365 -13.16 -17.15 -9.10
N PRO A 366 -13.75 -16.14 -9.77
CA PRO A 366 -15.12 -16.21 -10.25
C PRO A 366 -15.27 -17.29 -11.34
N ALA A 367 -16.40 -18.01 -11.31
CA ALA A 367 -16.68 -19.04 -12.31
C ALA A 367 -16.94 -18.43 -13.69
N ASP A 368 -17.52 -17.23 -13.73
CA ASP A 368 -17.89 -16.42 -14.88
C ASP A 368 -16.89 -15.27 -15.10
N PHE A 369 -15.61 -15.59 -15.22
CA PHE A 369 -14.57 -14.57 -15.45
C PHE A 369 -14.84 -13.80 -16.75
N LYS A 370 -14.82 -12.47 -16.66
CA LYS A 370 -15.06 -11.59 -17.81
C LYS A 370 -13.75 -10.98 -18.32
N GLN A 371 -13.60 -10.90 -19.64
CA GLN A 371 -12.36 -10.38 -20.27
C GLN A 371 -12.09 -8.91 -19.91
N ASP A 372 -13.14 -8.10 -19.70
CA ASP A 372 -13.03 -6.70 -19.26
C ASP A 372 -12.53 -6.52 -17.82
N TRP A 373 -12.39 -7.63 -17.06
CA TRP A 373 -11.75 -7.64 -15.75
C TRP A 373 -10.23 -7.74 -15.83
N LEU A 374 -9.65 -8.03 -17.00
CA LEU A 374 -8.20 -8.01 -17.17
C LEU A 374 -7.65 -6.60 -17.00
N ALA A 375 -6.55 -6.50 -16.25
CA ALA A 375 -5.77 -5.28 -16.21
C ALA A 375 -5.17 -5.02 -17.60
N ARG A 376 -5.16 -3.75 -18.00
CA ARG A 376 -4.45 -3.34 -19.22
C ARG A 376 -2.96 -3.67 -19.08
N VAL A 377 -2.40 -4.30 -20.11
CA VAL A 377 -0.96 -4.40 -20.29
C VAL A 377 -0.47 -3.14 -20.95
N SER A 378 0.43 -2.43 -20.30
CA SER A 378 0.94 -1.17 -20.79
C SER A 378 2.16 -1.38 -21.70
N GLU A 379 2.45 -0.42 -22.58
CA GLU A 379 3.65 -0.52 -23.42
C GLU A 379 4.91 -0.42 -22.55
N ARG A 380 4.90 0.47 -21.56
CA ARG A 380 5.99 0.61 -20.61
C ARG A 380 6.23 -0.67 -19.80
N GLU A 381 5.15 -1.36 -19.40
CA GLU A 381 5.27 -2.67 -18.75
C GLU A 381 6.05 -3.63 -19.65
N ARG A 382 5.66 -3.78 -20.93
CA ARG A 382 6.36 -4.66 -21.89
C ARG A 382 7.83 -4.28 -22.06
N GLN A 383 8.14 -2.99 -22.12
CA GLN A 383 9.52 -2.49 -22.24
C GLN A 383 10.36 -2.83 -21.00
N LEU A 384 9.80 -2.69 -19.79
CA LEU A 384 10.51 -3.01 -18.55
C LEU A 384 10.86 -4.50 -18.44
N TRP A 385 9.97 -5.40 -18.90
CA TRP A 385 10.31 -6.83 -18.99
C TRP A 385 11.58 -7.06 -19.82
N GLY A 386 11.64 -6.49 -21.02
CA GLY A 386 12.81 -6.57 -21.89
C GLY A 386 14.06 -5.93 -21.28
N THR A 387 13.90 -4.82 -20.55
CA THR A 387 15.01 -4.15 -19.86
C THR A 387 15.65 -5.03 -18.80
N PHE A 388 14.86 -5.85 -18.09
CA PHE A 388 15.36 -6.83 -17.13
C PHE A 388 15.76 -8.18 -17.77
N GLY A 389 15.94 -8.22 -19.09
CA GLY A 389 16.42 -9.40 -19.82
C GLY A 389 15.43 -10.55 -19.89
N VAL A 390 14.14 -10.33 -19.60
CA VAL A 390 13.09 -11.36 -19.67
C VAL A 390 12.09 -10.97 -20.76
N PRO A 391 11.88 -11.82 -21.79
CA PRO A 391 10.89 -11.51 -22.82
C PRO A 391 9.50 -11.44 -22.21
N PHE A 392 8.71 -10.44 -22.63
CA PHE A 392 7.33 -10.35 -22.22
C PHE A 392 6.56 -11.60 -22.69
N PRO A 393 5.82 -12.31 -21.82
CA PRO A 393 5.09 -13.51 -22.23
C PRO A 393 4.08 -13.22 -23.34
N GLN A 394 4.07 -14.06 -24.38
CA GLN A 394 3.18 -13.93 -25.53
C GLN A 394 1.72 -14.21 -25.16
#